data_AF-A0A7Y3Z5H9-F1
#
_entry.id   AF-A0A7Y3Z5H9-F1
#
_cell.length_a   1.000
_cell.length_b   1.000
_cell.length_c   1.000
_cell.angle_alpha   90.00
_cell.angle_beta   90.00
_cell.angle_gamma   90.00
#
_symmetry.space_group_name_H-M   'P 1'
#
loop_
_entity.id
_entity.type
_entity.pdbx_description
1 polymer ?
#
loop_
_entity_poly.entity_id
_entity_poly.type
_entity_poly.pdbx_seq_one_letter_code
_entity_poly.pdbx_strand_id
1 'polypeptide(L)'
;MIKVILPFALVAMTGCAAEKQVEADTQKALNAEDYRLFQVPGRGNVLPGIETEERAFAAKLCGVKIIQGISDTVRDDEELEKRKLLTQYAAEYNLKMYPKCKKAKQ
;
A
#
# COMPACT_ATOMS: atom_id res chain seq x y z
N MET A 1 49.95 -2.78 13.34
CA MET A 1 49.23 -3.67 12.40
C MET A 1 47.81 -3.82 12.92
N ILE A 2 46.90 -3.05 12.34
CA ILE A 2 45.50 -2.94 12.78
C ILE A 2 44.72 -4.06 12.09
N LYS A 3 44.08 -4.94 12.86
CA LYS A 3 43.15 -5.95 12.35
C LYS A 3 41.73 -5.44 12.63
N VAL A 4 41.16 -4.64 11.72
CA VAL A 4 39.74 -4.32 11.77
C VAL A 4 38.99 -5.47 11.12
N ILE A 5 38.33 -6.29 11.94
CA ILE A 5 37.32 -7.23 11.45
C ILE A 5 36.02 -6.44 11.42
N LEU A 6 35.62 -5.98 10.23
CA LEU A 6 34.27 -5.44 10.00
C LEU A 6 33.27 -6.60 10.10
N PRO A 7 32.23 -6.52 10.96
CA PRO A 7 31.15 -7.49 10.96
C PRO A 7 30.19 -7.08 9.84
N PHE A 8 30.28 -7.74 8.69
CA PHE A 8 29.26 -7.62 7.64
C PHE A 8 28.07 -8.52 8.00
N ALA A 9 27.40 -8.19 9.11
CA ALA A 9 26.04 -8.64 9.35
C ALA A 9 25.13 -7.81 8.45
N LEU A 10 24.99 -8.23 7.19
CA LEU A 10 24.04 -7.63 6.26
C LEU A 10 22.64 -8.09 6.68
N VAL A 11 22.02 -7.26 7.50
CA VAL A 11 20.70 -7.44 8.06
C VAL A 11 19.65 -7.52 6.94
N ALA A 12 18.95 -8.65 6.85
CA ALA A 12 17.68 -8.77 6.14
C ALA A 12 16.57 -8.05 6.94
N MET A 13 16.39 -6.73 6.73
CA MET A 13 15.36 -5.90 7.39
C MET A 13 14.45 -5.15 6.41
N THR A 14 14.27 -5.60 5.17
CA THR A 14 13.41 -4.86 4.23
C THR A 14 11.91 -5.08 4.43
N GLY A 15 11.47 -6.15 5.11
CA GLY A 15 10.03 -6.43 5.33
C GLY A 15 9.40 -5.67 6.51
N CYS A 16 10.13 -5.51 7.62
CA CYS A 16 9.55 -4.99 8.87
C CYS A 16 9.24 -3.48 8.82
N ALA A 17 10.03 -2.71 8.06
CA ALA A 17 9.83 -1.27 7.93
C ALA A 17 8.59 -0.93 7.09
N ALA A 18 8.32 -1.69 6.02
CA ALA A 18 7.18 -1.45 5.13
C ALA A 18 5.84 -1.75 5.83
N GLU A 19 5.74 -2.87 6.53
CA GLU A 19 4.53 -3.23 7.28
C GLU A 19 4.21 -2.21 8.38
N LYS A 20 5.25 -1.76 9.11
CA LYS A 20 5.12 -0.74 10.15
C LYS A 20 4.64 0.61 9.59
N GLN A 21 5.07 0.96 8.38
CA GLN A 21 4.62 2.18 7.70
C GLN A 21 3.13 2.08 7.33
N VAL A 22 2.69 0.97 6.74
CA VAL A 22 1.27 0.74 6.41
C VAL A 22 0.39 0.86 7.65
N GLU A 23 0.81 0.26 8.77
CA GLU A 23 0.06 0.34 10.02
C GLU A 23 -0.04 1.78 10.55
N ALA A 24 1.07 2.52 10.57
CA ALA A 24 1.10 3.92 10.98
C ALA A 24 0.18 4.80 10.11
N ASP A 25 0.24 4.63 8.78
CA ASP A 25 -0.58 5.39 7.84
C ASP A 25 -2.06 5.01 7.92
N THR A 26 -2.36 3.72 8.14
CA THR A 26 -3.74 3.26 8.39
C THR A 26 -4.30 3.92 9.65
N GLN A 27 -3.54 3.91 10.75
CA GLN A 27 -3.99 4.50 12.00
C GLN A 27 -4.16 6.03 11.89
N LYS A 28 -3.24 6.70 11.20
CA LYS A 28 -3.34 8.14 10.92
C LYS A 28 -4.60 8.47 10.14
N ALA A 29 -4.94 7.68 9.12
CA ALA A 29 -6.14 7.88 8.32
C ALA A 29 -7.42 7.62 9.14
N LEU A 30 -7.43 6.58 9.98
CA LEU A 30 -8.54 6.31 10.90
C LEU A 30 -8.79 7.45 11.88
N ASN A 31 -7.72 8.03 12.45
CA ASN A 31 -7.82 9.18 13.36
C ASN A 31 -8.38 10.44 12.67
N ALA A 32 -8.26 10.52 11.35
CA ALA A 32 -8.80 11.60 10.52
C ALA A 32 -10.14 11.24 9.86
N GLU A 33 -10.74 10.11 10.22
CA GLU A 33 -11.96 9.56 9.61
C GLU A 33 -11.88 9.41 8.08
N ASP A 34 -10.67 9.26 7.52
CA ASP A 34 -10.43 9.01 6.10
C ASP A 34 -10.42 7.51 5.81
N TYR A 35 -11.59 6.98 5.45
CA TYR A 35 -11.79 5.57 5.14
C TYR A 35 -11.51 5.20 3.68
N ARG A 36 -11.04 6.14 2.84
CA ARG A 36 -10.88 5.88 1.41
C ARG A 36 -9.81 4.83 1.13
N LEU A 37 -10.11 3.94 0.19
CA LEU A 37 -9.22 2.89 -0.27
C LEU A 37 -8.27 3.41 -1.35
N PHE A 38 -7.05 2.86 -1.42
CA PHE A 38 -6.13 3.14 -2.51
C PHE A 38 -6.55 2.43 -3.79
N GLN A 39 -6.63 3.21 -4.87
CA GLN A 39 -6.81 2.72 -6.22
C GLN A 39 -5.52 2.94 -7.01
N VAL A 40 -5.08 1.91 -7.75
CA VAL A 40 -3.94 2.02 -8.67
C VAL A 40 -4.40 2.74 -9.95
N PRO A 41 -3.64 3.74 -10.46
CA PRO A 41 -3.99 4.39 -11.71
C PRO A 41 -3.93 3.41 -12.88
N GLY A 42 -4.87 3.56 -13.81
CA GLY A 42 -5.01 2.72 -15.00
C GLY A 42 -6.44 2.29 -15.26
N ARG A 43 -6.59 1.34 -16.19
CA ARG A 43 -7.88 0.75 -16.56
C ARG A 43 -8.33 -0.27 -15.51
N GLY A 44 -9.62 -0.27 -15.18
CA GLY A 44 -10.25 -1.34 -14.39
C GLY A 44 -10.47 -1.05 -12.90
N ASN A 45 -10.33 0.20 -12.45
CA ASN A 45 -10.61 0.63 -11.06
C ASN A 45 -10.04 -0.35 -10.01
N VAL A 46 -8.76 -0.69 -10.18
CA VAL A 46 -8.13 -1.74 -9.37
C VAL A 46 -7.92 -1.21 -7.96
N LEU A 47 -8.59 -1.84 -7.00
CA LEU A 47 -8.32 -1.72 -5.56
C LEU A 47 -7.50 -2.95 -5.15
N PRO A 48 -6.16 -2.84 -5.05
CA PRO A 48 -5.34 -3.98 -4.64
C PRO A 48 -5.77 -4.50 -3.28
N GLY A 49 -5.65 -5.82 -3.05
CA GLY A 49 -6.06 -6.47 -1.80
C GLY A 49 -7.58 -6.61 -1.63
N ILE A 50 -8.40 -6.11 -2.56
CA ILE A 50 -9.86 -6.30 -2.55
C ILE A 50 -10.26 -7.24 -3.69
N GLU A 51 -11.08 -8.22 -3.37
CA GLU A 51 -11.64 -9.19 -4.32
C GLU A 51 -12.40 -8.47 -5.43
N THR A 52 -12.28 -9.00 -6.66
CA THR A 52 -12.70 -8.29 -7.88
C THR A 52 -14.19 -7.93 -7.85
N GLU A 53 -15.02 -8.87 -7.38
CA GLU A 53 -16.46 -8.74 -7.20
C GLU A 53 -16.85 -7.72 -6.12
N GLU A 54 -15.99 -7.47 -5.13
CA GLU A 54 -16.25 -6.51 -4.04
C GLU A 54 -15.82 -5.08 -4.41
N ARG A 55 -14.94 -4.89 -5.40
CA ARG A 55 -14.31 -3.58 -5.68
C ARG A 55 -15.32 -2.45 -5.90
N ALA A 56 -16.37 -2.71 -6.67
CA ALA A 56 -17.38 -1.69 -6.97
C ALA A 56 -18.14 -1.27 -5.69
N PHE A 57 -18.49 -2.25 -4.85
CA PHE A 57 -19.15 -1.99 -3.57
C PHE A 57 -18.20 -1.26 -2.60
N ALA A 58 -16.97 -1.73 -2.47
CA ALA A 58 -15.96 -1.13 -1.60
C ALA A 58 -15.65 0.32 -2.01
N ALA A 59 -15.51 0.60 -3.31
CA ALA A 59 -15.33 1.95 -3.82
C ALA A 59 -16.53 2.86 -3.49
N LYS A 60 -17.76 2.36 -3.66
CA LYS A 60 -18.98 3.12 -3.36
C LYS A 60 -19.12 3.43 -1.87
N LEU A 61 -18.86 2.44 -1.01
CA LEU A 61 -19.00 2.58 0.45
C LEU A 61 -17.90 3.44 1.06
N CYS A 62 -16.64 3.15 0.73
CA CYS A 62 -15.48 3.72 1.38
C CYS A 62 -14.94 4.97 0.69
N GLY A 63 -15.26 5.15 -0.60
CA GLY A 63 -14.56 6.10 -1.47
C GLY A 63 -13.16 5.63 -1.83
N VAL A 64 -12.52 6.32 -2.77
CA VAL A 64 -11.19 5.96 -3.28
C VAL A 64 -10.24 7.17 -3.30
N LYS A 65 -8.94 6.89 -3.16
CA LYS A 65 -7.85 7.83 -3.43
C LYS A 65 -6.83 7.17 -4.36
N ILE A 66 -6.38 7.90 -5.37
CA ILE A 66 -5.42 7.37 -6.34
C ILE A 66 -4.04 7.35 -5.70
N ILE A 67 -3.37 6.19 -5.73
CA ILE A 67 -1.98 6.09 -5.29
C ILE A 67 -1.08 6.92 -6.22
N GLN A 68 -0.23 7.75 -5.61
CA GLN A 68 0.67 8.63 -6.33
C GLN A 68 2.00 7.92 -6.63
N GLY A 69 2.76 8.42 -7.60
CA GLY A 69 4.08 7.89 -7.94
C GLY A 69 4.11 6.72 -8.92
N ILE A 70 2.95 6.37 -9.49
CA ILE A 70 2.81 5.42 -10.60
C ILE A 70 2.45 6.20 -11.87
N SER A 71 3.25 6.07 -12.93
CA SER A 71 2.96 6.66 -14.24
C SER A 71 2.17 5.68 -15.13
N ASP A 72 1.45 6.22 -16.12
CA ASP A 72 0.75 5.44 -17.15
C ASP A 72 1.72 4.66 -18.06
N THR A 73 2.97 5.11 -18.16
CA THR A 73 4.05 4.44 -18.90
C THR A 73 5.10 3.92 -17.92
N VAL A 74 5.57 2.70 -18.14
CA VAL A 74 6.74 2.14 -17.44
C VAL A 74 7.93 2.26 -18.40
N ARG A 75 8.95 3.01 -17.99
CA ARG A 75 10.11 3.36 -18.83
C ARG A 75 11.30 2.44 -18.63
N ASP A 76 11.46 1.94 -17.41
CA ASP A 76 12.59 1.11 -17.00
C ASP A 76 12.20 0.15 -15.86
N ASP A 77 13.16 -0.71 -15.49
CA ASP A 77 12.97 -1.70 -14.44
C ASP A 77 12.80 -1.05 -13.05
N GLU A 78 13.38 0.13 -12.81
CA GLU A 78 13.23 0.85 -11.55
C GLU A 78 11.79 1.34 -11.37
N GLU A 79 11.19 1.91 -12.42
CA GLU A 79 9.77 2.28 -12.43
C GLU A 79 8.87 1.06 -12.26
N LEU A 80 9.24 -0.09 -12.84
CA LEU A 80 8.49 -1.34 -12.67
C LEU A 80 8.53 -1.82 -11.21
N GLU A 81 9.69 -1.84 -10.58
CA GLU A 81 9.83 -2.22 -9.18
C GLU A 81 9.10 -1.25 -8.24
N LYS A 82 9.21 0.05 -8.50
CA LYS A 82 8.45 1.06 -7.77
C LYS A 82 6.94 0.84 -7.89
N ARG A 83 6.44 0.53 -9.10
CA ARG A 83 5.02 0.20 -9.31
C ARG A 83 4.60 -1.03 -8.51
N LYS A 84 5.43 -2.08 -8.44
CA LYS A 84 5.17 -3.28 -7.62
C LYS A 84 5.07 -2.92 -6.14
N LEU A 85 6.05 -2.18 -5.62
CA LEU A 85 6.10 -1.75 -4.21
C LEU A 85 4.88 -0.90 -3.83
N LEU A 86 4.51 0.07 -4.67
CA LEU A 86 3.33 0.91 -4.43
C LEU A 86 2.03 0.10 -4.51
N THR A 87 1.93 -0.84 -5.44
CA THR A 87 0.76 -1.72 -5.55
C THR A 87 0.63 -2.63 -4.31
N GLN A 88 1.75 -3.16 -3.81
CA GLN A 88 1.79 -3.95 -2.60
C GLN A 88 1.39 -3.13 -1.37
N TYR A 89 1.96 -1.93 -1.22
CA TYR A 89 1.57 -0.99 -0.16
C TYR A 89 0.06 -0.69 -0.18
N ALA A 90 -0.50 -0.43 -1.37
CA ALA A 90 -1.94 -0.21 -1.53
C ALA A 90 -2.76 -1.44 -1.11
N ALA A 91 -2.30 -2.65 -1.43
CA ALA A 91 -2.99 -3.89 -1.07
C ALA A 91 -3.04 -4.09 0.44
N GLU A 92 -1.90 -3.93 1.11
CA GLU A 92 -1.79 -4.09 2.56
C GLU A 92 -2.63 -3.03 3.31
N TYR A 93 -2.59 -1.77 2.85
CA TYR A 93 -3.42 -0.71 3.41
C TYR A 93 -4.91 -1.01 3.23
N ASN A 94 -5.33 -1.40 2.03
CA ASN A 94 -6.74 -1.67 1.72
C ASN A 94 -7.30 -2.84 2.54
N LEU A 95 -6.53 -3.91 2.69
CA LEU A 95 -6.89 -5.07 3.52
C LEU A 95 -7.13 -4.67 4.98
N LYS A 96 -6.32 -3.74 5.53
CA LYS A 96 -6.49 -3.23 6.90
C LYS A 96 -7.64 -2.22 7.01
N MET A 97 -7.83 -1.35 6.01
CA MET A 97 -8.81 -0.27 6.04
C MET A 97 -10.25 -0.74 5.74
N TYR A 98 -10.45 -1.63 4.77
CA TYR A 98 -11.78 -2.01 4.30
C TYR A 98 -12.69 -2.59 5.40
N PRO A 99 -12.24 -3.50 6.28
CA PRO A 99 -13.06 -3.95 7.41
C PRO A 99 -13.46 -2.83 8.38
N LYS A 100 -12.58 -1.84 8.58
CA LYS A 100 -12.84 -0.68 9.45
C LYS A 100 -13.88 0.24 8.82
N CYS A 101 -13.74 0.52 7.53
CA CYS A 101 -14.73 1.25 6.75
C CYS A 101 -16.10 0.57 6.81
N LYS A 102 -16.18 -0.75 6.55
CA LYS A 102 -17.43 -1.51 6.62
C LYS A 102 -18.09 -1.35 7.99
N LYS A 103 -17.34 -1.50 9.07
CA LYS A 103 -17.86 -1.33 10.42
C LYS A 103 -18.35 0.10 10.71
N ALA A 104 -17.71 1.12 10.15
CA ALA A 104 -18.05 2.52 10.38
C ALA A 104 -19.25 3.03 9.56
N LYS A 105 -19.57 2.36 8.43
CA LYS A 105 -20.54 2.85 7.44
C LYS A 105 -21.68 1.89 7.09
N GLN A 106 -21.67 0.67 7.64
CA GLN A 106 -22.84 -0.21 7.67
C GLN A 106 -23.79 0.24 8.77
#